data_AF-A0A919P0V1-F1
#
_entry.id   AF-A0A919P0V1-F1
#
_cell.length_a   1.000
_cell.length_b   1.000
_cell.length_c   1.000
_cell.angle_alpha   90.00
_cell.angle_beta   90.00
_cell.angle_gamma   90.00
#
_symmetry.space_group_name_H-M   'P 1'
#
loop_
_entity.id
_entity.type
_entity.pdbx_description
1 polymer ?
#
loop_
_entity_poly.entity_id
_entity_poly.type
_entity_poly.pdbx_seq_one_letter_code
_entity_poly.pdbx_strand_id
1 'polypeptide(L)'
;MTATLPRLSPRDRFVRERYLLRFSWAMQDYPKNRRIVRELRTELTATAAEVGMTRAVADLGHPRVLAEEYVAELGRRLPRWGTGAVWGALAASTLVWLSWAYAAGTLDTLAAMGGGTVEHTAFGATTTYTYTADTVSVGTVATWRLALVYLVVFLVPYLVGARVWRTWRRPERARDAVPA
;
A
#
# COMPACT_ATOMS: atom_id res chain seq x y z
N MET A 1 23.04 -37.70 -2.48
CA MET A 1 22.94 -36.98 -3.77
C MET A 1 22.46 -35.55 -3.49
N THR A 2 23.38 -34.60 -3.47
CA THR A 2 23.10 -33.18 -3.23
C THR A 2 22.81 -32.54 -4.58
N ALA A 3 21.54 -32.27 -4.90
CA ALA A 3 21.18 -31.58 -6.13
C ALA A 3 21.68 -30.13 -6.05
N THR A 4 22.77 -29.83 -6.75
CA THR A 4 23.29 -28.48 -6.93
C THR A 4 22.28 -27.70 -7.76
N LEU A 5 21.45 -26.88 -7.11
CA LEU A 5 20.47 -26.04 -7.80
C LEU A 5 21.20 -25.16 -8.82
N PRO A 6 20.80 -25.16 -10.11
CA PRO A 6 21.43 -24.34 -11.12
C PRO A 6 21.36 -22.87 -10.70
N ARG A 7 22.50 -22.17 -10.78
CA ARG A 7 22.56 -20.73 -10.46
C ARG A 7 21.74 -19.98 -11.50
N LEU A 8 20.53 -19.56 -11.11
CA LEU A 8 19.66 -18.75 -11.95
C LEU A 8 20.39 -17.51 -12.46
N SER A 9 20.23 -17.22 -13.75
CA SER A 9 20.76 -15.97 -14.30
C SER A 9 20.11 -14.77 -13.60
N PRO A 10 20.78 -13.60 -13.53
CA PRO A 10 20.20 -12.39 -12.95
C PRO A 10 18.86 -12.02 -13.59
N ARG A 11 18.73 -12.27 -14.90
CA ARG A 11 17.49 -12.06 -15.66
C ARG A 11 16.38 -13.00 -15.20
N ASP A 12 16.67 -14.29 -15.05
CA ASP A 12 15.68 -15.27 -14.59
C ASP A 12 15.25 -15.00 -13.15
N ARG A 13 16.19 -14.60 -12.30
CA ARG A 13 15.88 -14.14 -10.95
C ARG A 13 14.94 -12.94 -10.98
N PHE A 14 15.22 -11.94 -11.81
CA PHE A 14 14.36 -10.77 -11.94
C PHE A 14 12.95 -11.12 -12.44
N VAL A 15 12.83 -11.96 -13.46
CA VAL A 15 11.52 -12.43 -13.99
C VAL A 15 10.71 -13.13 -12.89
N ARG A 16 11.33 -14.05 -12.15
CA ARG A 16 10.70 -14.76 -11.04
C ARG A 16 10.24 -13.81 -9.94
N GLU A 17 11.14 -12.96 -9.43
CA GLU A 17 10.80 -12.05 -8.32
C GLU A 17 9.74 -11.02 -8.73
N ARG A 18 9.75 -10.52 -9.98
CA ARG A 18 8.70 -9.62 -10.49
C ARG A 18 7.33 -10.30 -10.50
N TYR A 19 7.27 -11.58 -10.91
CA TYR A 19 6.02 -12.34 -10.91
C TYR A 19 5.52 -12.59 -9.49
N LEU A 20 6.38 -13.11 -8.61
CA LEU A 20 6.05 -13.39 -7.21
C LEU A 20 5.65 -12.12 -6.44
N LEU A 21 6.26 -10.98 -6.73
CA LEU A 21 5.89 -9.71 -6.11
C LEU A 21 4.46 -9.29 -6.51
N ARG A 22 4.10 -9.42 -7.80
CA ARG A 22 2.72 -9.14 -8.26
C ARG A 22 1.70 -10.12 -7.68
N PHE A 23 2.04 -11.40 -7.63
CA PHE A 23 1.18 -12.44 -7.05
C PHE A 23 1.00 -12.25 -5.54
N SER A 24 2.09 -12.05 -4.79
CA SER A 24 2.05 -11.84 -3.34
C SER A 24 1.28 -10.58 -2.95
N TRP A 25 1.34 -9.52 -3.78
CA TRP A 25 0.53 -8.32 -3.62
C TRP A 25 -0.96 -8.59 -3.85
N ALA A 26 -1.32 -9.40 -4.85
CA ALA A 26 -2.71 -9.79 -5.08
C ALA A 26 -3.26 -10.68 -3.95
N MET A 27 -2.39 -11.51 -3.35
CA MET A 27 -2.69 -12.42 -2.23
C MET A 27 -2.45 -11.79 -0.84
N GLN A 28 -2.28 -10.47 -0.72
CA GLN A 28 -1.84 -9.83 0.54
C GLN A 28 -2.73 -10.19 1.74
N ASP A 29 -4.04 -10.32 1.53
CA ASP A 29 -5.02 -10.61 2.57
C ASP A 29 -5.31 -12.13 2.74
N TYR A 30 -4.64 -13.01 1.98
CA TYR A 30 -4.86 -14.46 2.02
C TYR A 30 -4.12 -15.11 3.20
N PRO A 31 -4.78 -15.94 4.03
CA PRO A 31 -4.12 -16.65 5.11
C PRO A 31 -3.11 -17.66 4.55
N LYS A 32 -1.89 -17.69 5.07
CA LYS A 32 -0.78 -18.54 4.56
C LYS A 32 -0.17 -18.09 3.22
N ASN A 33 -0.40 -16.84 2.76
CA ASN A 33 0.27 -16.26 1.58
C ASN A 33 1.78 -16.58 1.54
N ARG A 34 2.51 -16.33 2.64
CA ARG A 34 3.97 -16.60 2.71
C ARG A 34 4.35 -18.04 2.38
N ARG A 35 3.52 -19.02 2.77
CA ARG A 35 3.76 -20.43 2.48
C ARG A 35 3.55 -20.72 0.99
N ILE A 36 2.45 -20.22 0.41
CA ILE A 36 2.12 -20.40 -1.02
C ILE A 36 3.17 -19.72 -1.89
N VAL A 37 3.60 -18.50 -1.58
CA VAL A 37 4.65 -17.80 -2.33
C VAL A 37 5.99 -18.56 -2.27
N ARG A 38 6.30 -19.19 -1.12
CA ARG A 38 7.50 -20.00 -0.97
C ARG A 38 7.41 -21.30 -1.78
N GLU A 39 6.27 -21.98 -1.74
CA GLU A 39 6.01 -23.19 -2.53
C GLU A 39 6.09 -22.88 -4.02
N LEU A 40 5.40 -21.83 -4.47
CA LEU A 40 5.43 -21.36 -5.86
C LEU A 40 6.84 -20.94 -6.30
N ARG A 41 7.65 -20.33 -5.43
CA ARG A 41 9.05 -20.02 -5.73
C ARG A 41 9.87 -21.29 -5.98
N THR A 42 9.68 -22.32 -5.15
CA THR A 42 10.38 -23.59 -5.29
C THR A 42 9.97 -24.29 -6.58
N GLU A 43 8.66 -24.35 -6.85
CA GLU A 43 8.10 -24.98 -8.04
C GLU A 43 8.56 -24.27 -9.32
N LEU A 44 8.45 -22.93 -9.38
CA LEU A 44 8.98 -22.14 -10.49
C LEU A 44 10.47 -22.36 -10.74
N THR A 45 11.25 -22.56 -9.68
CA THR A 45 12.70 -22.82 -9.82
C THR A 45 12.97 -24.21 -10.37
N ALA A 46 12.16 -25.20 -9.98
CA ALA A 46 12.23 -26.55 -10.53
C ALA A 46 11.80 -26.58 -12.00
N THR A 47 10.63 -26.04 -12.34
CA THR A 47 10.12 -25.97 -13.72
C THR A 47 11.03 -25.16 -14.63
N ALA A 48 11.62 -24.06 -14.13
CA ALA A 48 12.57 -23.28 -14.91
C ALA A 48 13.85 -24.03 -15.27
N ALA A 49 14.23 -25.06 -14.50
CA ALA A 49 15.36 -25.92 -14.85
C ALA A 49 15.07 -26.80 -16.07
N GLU A 50 13.80 -27.09 -16.35
CA GLU A 50 13.35 -27.94 -17.46
C GLU A 50 13.02 -27.14 -18.72
N VAL A 51 12.23 -26.06 -18.59
CA VAL A 51 11.68 -25.31 -19.74
C VAL A 51 12.20 -23.86 -19.87
N GLY A 52 12.96 -23.40 -18.88
CA GLY A 52 13.42 -22.01 -18.76
C GLY A 52 12.41 -21.10 -18.07
N MET A 53 12.90 -20.12 -17.29
CA MET A 53 12.08 -19.27 -16.41
C MET A 53 10.98 -18.48 -17.13
N THR A 54 11.25 -18.00 -18.35
CA THR A 54 10.27 -17.19 -19.09
C THR A 54 9.07 -18.02 -19.52
N ARG A 55 9.28 -19.28 -19.95
CA ARG A 55 8.20 -20.20 -20.29
C ARG A 55 7.47 -20.68 -19.03
N ALA A 56 8.20 -21.07 -17.99
CA ALA A 56 7.63 -21.48 -16.72
C ALA A 56 6.66 -20.43 -16.13
N VAL A 57 7.00 -19.13 -16.24
CA VAL A 57 6.10 -18.04 -15.81
C VAL A 57 4.94 -17.82 -16.78
N ALA A 58 5.13 -18.02 -18.09
CA ALA A 58 4.05 -17.88 -19.07
C ALA A 58 2.99 -18.98 -18.92
N ASP A 59 3.41 -20.21 -18.61
CA ASP A 59 2.53 -21.36 -18.44
C ASP A 59 1.63 -21.24 -17.19
N LEU A 60 2.09 -20.54 -16.15
CA LEU A 60 1.28 -20.17 -14.97
C LEU A 60 0.21 -19.11 -15.25
N GLY A 61 0.28 -18.42 -16.39
CA GLY A 61 -0.69 -17.39 -16.75
C GLY A 61 -0.53 -16.07 -15.98
N HIS A 62 -1.63 -15.31 -15.88
CA HIS A 62 -1.59 -13.97 -15.30
C HIS A 62 -1.64 -14.03 -13.76
N PRO A 63 -0.71 -13.39 -13.01
CA PRO A 63 -0.60 -13.56 -11.56
C PRO A 63 -1.84 -13.09 -10.79
N ARG A 64 -2.67 -12.21 -11.39
CA ARG A 64 -3.94 -11.79 -10.79
C ARG A 64 -5.01 -12.87 -10.89
N VAL A 65 -5.08 -13.58 -12.02
CA VAL A 65 -6.06 -14.65 -12.25
C VAL A 65 -5.76 -15.81 -11.30
N LEU A 66 -4.49 -16.21 -11.20
CA LEU A 66 -4.06 -17.24 -10.26
C LEU A 66 -4.38 -16.87 -8.80
N ALA A 67 -4.15 -15.61 -8.41
CA ALA A 67 -4.49 -15.13 -7.07
C ALA A 67 -6.01 -15.10 -6.83
N GLU A 68 -6.80 -14.74 -7.84
CA GLU A 68 -8.27 -14.76 -7.77
C GLU A 68 -8.81 -16.18 -7.62
N GLU A 69 -8.21 -17.18 -8.27
CA GLU A 69 -8.56 -18.60 -8.11
C GLU A 69 -8.31 -19.08 -6.67
N TYR A 70 -7.13 -18.80 -6.09
CA TYR A 70 -6.85 -19.12 -4.69
C TYR A 70 -7.85 -18.44 -3.73
N VAL A 71 -8.20 -17.18 -3.98
CA VAL A 71 -9.17 -16.45 -3.15
C VAL A 71 -10.60 -16.98 -3.34
N ALA A 72 -10.97 -17.37 -4.55
CA ALA A 72 -12.27 -17.95 -4.86
C ALA A 72 -12.45 -19.32 -4.18
N GLU A 73 -11.41 -20.15 -4.14
CA GLU A 73 -11.40 -21.45 -3.47
C GLU A 73 -11.65 -21.32 -1.95
N LEU A 74 -11.29 -20.18 -1.36
CA LEU A 74 -11.54 -19.90 0.06
C LEU A 74 -13.03 -19.67 0.40
N GLY A 75 -13.90 -19.50 -0.61
CA GLY A 75 -15.35 -19.34 -0.44
C GLY A 75 -15.79 -18.06 0.30
N ARG A 76 -14.87 -17.12 0.57
CA ARG A 76 -15.13 -15.89 1.33
C ARG A 76 -14.52 -14.66 0.68
N ARG A 77 -15.29 -13.57 0.62
CA ARG A 77 -14.79 -12.26 0.16
C ARG A 77 -13.90 -11.64 1.24
N LEU A 78 -12.59 -11.62 1.01
CA LEU A 78 -11.63 -10.99 1.91
C LEU A 78 -11.64 -9.45 1.72
N PRO A 79 -11.70 -8.66 2.81
CA PRO A 79 -11.45 -7.21 2.76
C PRO A 79 -9.99 -6.94 2.34
N ARG A 80 -9.76 -5.84 1.59
CA ARG A 80 -8.43 -5.51 1.03
C ARG A 80 -7.63 -4.58 1.93
N TRP A 81 -7.33 -5.02 3.16
CA TRP A 81 -6.72 -4.16 4.19
C TRP A 81 -5.40 -3.54 3.73
N GLY A 82 -4.59 -4.29 2.98
CA GLY A 82 -3.35 -3.78 2.41
C GLY A 82 -3.54 -2.61 1.42
N THR A 83 -4.58 -2.69 0.59
CA THR A 83 -4.94 -1.59 -0.32
C THR A 83 -5.43 -0.37 0.47
N GLY A 84 -6.20 -0.58 1.54
CA GLY A 84 -6.58 0.48 2.48
C GLY A 84 -5.38 1.18 3.10
N ALA A 85 -4.40 0.42 3.61
CA ALA A 85 -3.18 0.96 4.20
C ALA A 85 -2.41 1.87 3.22
N VAL A 86 -2.30 1.47 1.95
CA VAL A 86 -1.67 2.30 0.90
C VAL A 86 -2.42 3.61 0.69
N TRP A 87 -3.75 3.57 0.58
CA TRP A 87 -4.55 4.78 0.40
C TRP A 87 -4.51 5.72 1.61
N GLY A 88 -4.59 5.18 2.82
CA GLY A 88 -4.45 5.94 4.06
C GLY A 88 -3.07 6.58 4.17
N ALA A 89 -2.01 5.83 3.88
CA ALA A 89 -0.64 6.32 3.89
C ALA A 89 -0.43 7.42 2.85
N LEU A 90 -0.90 7.22 1.60
CA LEU A 90 -0.81 8.23 0.55
C LEU A 90 -1.50 9.53 0.97
N ALA A 91 -2.72 9.47 1.50
CA ALA A 91 -3.45 10.65 1.94
C ALA A 91 -2.74 11.39 3.08
N ALA A 92 -2.26 10.67 4.08
CA ALA A 92 -1.49 11.26 5.18
C ALA A 92 -0.18 11.90 4.68
N SER A 93 0.56 11.21 3.81
CA SER A 93 1.79 11.74 3.19
C SER A 93 1.52 12.97 2.33
N THR A 94 0.43 13.02 1.57
CA THR A 94 0.02 14.20 0.83
C THR A 94 -0.23 15.39 1.75
N LEU A 95 -0.88 15.18 2.89
CA LEU A 95 -1.13 16.26 3.85
C LEU A 95 0.18 16.81 4.45
N VAL A 96 1.12 15.92 4.80
CA VAL A 96 2.45 16.32 5.27
C VAL A 96 3.18 17.13 4.19
N TRP A 97 3.16 16.64 2.94
CA TRP A 97 3.79 17.31 1.80
C TRP A 97 3.20 18.71 1.56
N LEU A 98 1.87 18.83 1.58
CA LEU A 98 1.20 20.13 1.43
C LEU A 98 1.53 21.08 2.57
N SER A 99 1.64 20.57 3.80
CA SER A 99 2.04 21.38 4.97
C SER A 99 3.46 21.94 4.80
N TRP A 100 4.38 21.11 4.29
CA TRP A 100 5.75 21.52 3.97
C TRP A 100 5.81 22.53 2.82
N ALA A 101 5.08 22.29 1.73
CA ALA A 101 4.99 23.22 0.60
C ALA A 101 4.42 24.59 1.03
N TYR A 102 3.39 24.59 1.88
CA TYR A 102 2.81 25.80 2.43
C TYR A 102 3.82 26.56 3.32
N ALA A 103 4.54 25.85 4.19
CA ALA A 103 5.58 26.45 5.03
C ALA A 103 6.69 27.09 4.17
N ALA A 104 7.16 26.38 3.15
CA ALA A 104 8.17 26.90 2.23
C ALA A 104 7.68 28.15 1.49
N GLY A 105 6.46 28.13 0.95
CA GLY A 105 5.88 29.30 0.27
C GLY A 105 5.65 30.50 1.21
N THR A 106 5.28 30.25 2.46
CA THR A 106 5.11 31.31 3.47
C THR A 106 6.45 31.98 3.79
N LEU A 107 7.52 31.19 3.96
CA LEU A 107 8.86 31.71 4.20
C LEU A 107 9.40 32.49 3.00
N ASP A 108 9.17 32.01 1.77
CA ASP A 108 9.55 32.71 0.54
C ASP A 108 8.83 34.07 0.42
N THR A 109 7.54 34.09 0.74
CA THR A 109 6.74 35.33 0.76
C THR A 109 7.27 36.31 1.82
N LEU A 110 7.58 35.83 3.02
CA LEU A 110 8.19 36.63 4.09
C LEU A 110 9.54 37.21 3.65
N ALA A 111 10.38 36.42 2.98
CA ALA A 111 11.65 36.88 2.44
C ALA A 111 11.45 38.01 1.42
N ALA A 112 10.50 37.85 0.49
CA ALA A 112 10.17 38.84 -0.52
C ALA A 112 9.64 40.16 0.08
N MET A 113 8.98 40.11 1.25
CA MET A 113 8.48 41.29 1.96
C MET A 113 9.54 41.98 2.85
N GLY A 114 10.78 41.50 2.86
CA GLY A 114 11.86 42.04 3.70
C GLY A 114 12.00 41.40 5.08
N GLY A 115 11.36 40.25 5.29
CA GLY A 115 11.37 39.49 6.53
C GLY A 115 10.21 39.81 7.47
N GLY A 116 10.13 39.05 8.57
CA GLY A 116 9.10 39.21 9.59
C GLY A 116 8.75 37.90 10.29
N THR A 117 7.80 38.00 11.21
CA THR A 117 7.20 36.86 11.92
C THR A 117 5.70 36.86 11.67
N VAL A 118 5.17 35.72 11.24
CA VAL A 118 3.73 35.52 11.06
C VAL A 118 3.31 34.30 11.84
N GLU A 119 2.26 34.46 12.64
CA GLU A 119 1.57 33.35 13.28
C GLU A 119 0.35 32.97 12.48
N HIS A 120 0.19 31.67 12.23
CA HIS A 120 -0.96 31.14 11.54
C HIS A 120 -1.54 29.96 12.31
N THR A 121 -2.85 29.98 12.54
CA THR A 121 -3.54 28.86 13.19
C THR A 121 -4.27 28.05 12.12
N ALA A 122 -3.78 26.85 11.84
CA ALA A 122 -4.37 25.91 10.90
C ALA A 122 -4.74 24.60 11.62
N PHE A 123 -5.95 24.08 11.37
CA PHE A 123 -6.42 22.80 11.91
C PHE A 123 -6.30 22.65 13.44
N GLY A 124 -6.34 23.78 14.16
CA GLY A 124 -6.21 23.82 15.62
C GLY A 124 -4.78 23.76 16.14
N ALA A 125 -3.76 23.78 15.28
CA ALA A 125 -2.36 23.99 15.64
C ALA A 125 -1.94 25.42 15.26
N THR A 126 -1.16 26.05 16.13
CA THR A 126 -0.55 27.35 15.83
C THR A 126 0.86 27.12 15.32
N THR A 127 1.13 27.61 14.12
CA THR A 127 2.44 27.58 13.48
C THR A 127 2.98 29.00 13.39
N THR A 128 4.15 29.21 13.94
CA THR A 128 4.90 30.47 13.87
C THR A 128 5.97 30.33 12.79
N TYR A 129 5.91 31.21 11.80
CA TYR A 129 6.88 31.33 10.72
C TYR A 129 7.72 32.57 10.97
N THR A 130 9.03 32.40 11.11
CA THR A 130 9.97 33.50 11.34
C THR A 130 11.02 33.50 10.24
N TYR A 131 11.14 34.62 9.53
CA TYR A 131 12.19 34.85 8.56
C TYR A 131 12.86 36.19 8.84
N THR A 132 14.09 36.17 9.36
CA THR A 132 14.91 37.36 9.62
C THR A 132 16.32 37.15 9.04
N ALA A 133 17.10 38.22 8.93
CA ALA A 133 18.46 38.17 8.38
C ALA A 133 19.37 37.16 9.10
N ASP A 134 19.12 36.93 10.40
CA ASP A 134 19.92 36.04 11.24
C ASP A 134 19.31 34.65 11.45
N THR A 135 17.99 34.47 11.21
CA THR A 135 17.30 33.20 11.52
C THR A 135 16.14 32.88 10.58
N VAL A 136 16.07 31.62 10.17
CA VAL A 136 14.90 31.02 9.52
C VAL A 136 14.38 29.91 10.42
N SER A 137 13.16 30.04 10.94
CA SER A 137 12.56 29.03 11.81
C SER A 137 11.07 28.84 11.57
N VAL A 138 10.63 27.59 11.77
CA VAL A 138 9.23 27.18 11.71
C VAL A 138 8.93 26.40 12.98
N GLY A 139 8.10 26.96 13.85
CA GLY A 139 7.66 26.33 15.10
C GLY A 139 6.20 25.96 15.00
N THR A 140 5.84 24.70 15.26
CA THR A 140 4.42 24.29 15.30
C THR A 140 4.09 23.76 16.69
N VAL A 141 3.09 24.36 17.32
CA VAL A 141 2.51 23.85 18.57
C VAL A 141 1.40 22.87 18.20
N ALA A 142 1.74 21.57 18.23
CA ALA A 142 0.79 20.51 17.92
C ALA A 142 -0.24 20.36 19.06
N THR A 143 -1.52 20.32 18.68
CA THR A 143 -2.63 20.06 19.61
C THR A 143 -3.29 18.72 19.29
N TRP A 144 -4.08 18.18 20.22
CA TRP A 144 -4.84 16.95 20.01
C TRP A 144 -5.82 17.05 18.82
N ARG A 145 -6.29 18.27 18.49
CA ARG A 145 -7.15 18.53 17.33
C ARG A 145 -6.42 18.23 16.02
N LEU A 146 -5.15 18.61 15.93
CA LEU A 146 -4.31 18.28 14.77
C LEU A 146 -4.19 16.75 14.61
N ALA A 147 -3.99 16.03 15.71
CA ALA A 147 -3.93 14.56 15.69
C ALA A 147 -5.24 13.93 15.18
N LEU A 148 -6.41 14.48 15.56
CA LEU A 148 -7.69 14.02 15.02
C LEU A 148 -7.83 14.27 13.53
N VAL A 149 -7.36 15.41 13.01
CA VAL A 149 -7.40 15.69 11.57
C VAL A 149 -6.56 14.67 10.81
N TYR A 150 -5.32 14.41 11.24
CA TYR A 150 -4.48 13.37 10.65
C TYR A 150 -5.11 11.99 10.74
N LEU A 151 -5.74 11.65 11.87
CA LEU A 151 -6.44 10.39 12.05
C LEU A 151 -7.59 10.25 11.05
N VAL A 152 -8.43 11.26 10.90
CA VAL A 152 -9.58 11.22 9.96
C VAL A 152 -9.09 11.14 8.50
N VAL A 153 -8.08 11.93 8.15
CA VAL A 153 -7.49 11.94 6.79
C VAL A 153 -6.84 10.60 6.46
N PHE A 154 -6.31 9.88 7.44
CA PHE A 154 -5.82 8.51 7.25
C PHE A 154 -6.98 7.50 7.18
N LEU A 155 -7.93 7.57 8.12
CA LEU A 155 -8.94 6.56 8.33
C LEU A 155 -9.96 6.51 7.18
N VAL A 156 -10.37 7.66 6.63
CA VAL A 156 -11.38 7.71 5.57
C VAL A 156 -10.88 7.02 4.29
N PRO A 157 -9.73 7.38 3.70
CA PRO A 157 -9.17 6.69 2.54
C PRO A 157 -8.79 5.23 2.86
N TYR A 158 -8.36 4.95 4.09
CA TYR A 158 -8.09 3.59 4.54
C TYR A 158 -9.32 2.70 4.44
N LEU A 159 -10.44 3.12 5.03
CA LEU A 159 -11.69 2.36 5.01
C LEU A 159 -12.26 2.24 3.59
N VAL A 160 -12.12 3.29 2.78
CA VAL A 160 -12.49 3.31 1.36
C VAL A 160 -11.64 2.34 0.53
N GLY A 161 -10.33 2.37 0.68
CA GLY A 161 -9.40 1.50 -0.02
C GLY A 161 -9.54 0.03 0.42
N ALA A 162 -9.77 -0.20 1.71
CA ALA A 162 -10.02 -1.52 2.28
C ALA A 162 -11.37 -2.12 1.83
N ARG A 163 -12.27 -1.27 1.31
CA ARG A 163 -13.65 -1.62 0.95
C ARG A 163 -14.34 -2.40 2.08
N VAL A 164 -14.23 -1.90 3.31
CA VAL A 164 -14.71 -2.58 4.52
C VAL A 164 -16.18 -3.02 4.38
N TRP A 165 -17.00 -2.25 3.65
CA TRP A 165 -18.40 -2.59 3.34
C TRP A 165 -18.61 -3.93 2.60
N ARG A 166 -17.57 -4.54 2.01
CA ARG A 166 -17.69 -5.87 1.40
C ARG A 166 -17.83 -7.00 2.40
N THR A 167 -17.42 -6.83 3.66
CA THR A 167 -17.63 -7.83 4.72
C THR A 167 -19.06 -7.81 5.26
N TRP A 168 -19.81 -6.74 5.00
CA TRP A 168 -21.18 -6.57 5.48
C TRP A 168 -22.24 -7.15 4.54
N ARG A 169 -21.87 -7.47 3.28
CA ARG A 169 -22.77 -8.20 2.37
C ARG A 169 -22.77 -9.68 2.74
N ARG A 170 -23.70 -10.08 3.61
CA ARG A 170 -23.98 -11.50 3.90
C ARG A 170 -24.27 -12.22 2.57
N PRO A 171 -23.77 -13.46 2.37
CA PRO A 171 -24.24 -14.28 1.27
C PRO A 171 -25.75 -14.47 1.46
N GLU A 172 -26.53 -14.09 0.45
CA GLU A 172 -27.90 -14.53 0.33
C GLU A 172 -27.86 -16.07 0.39
N ARG A 173 -28.37 -16.62 1.49
CA ARG A 173 -28.57 -18.06 1.61
C ARG A 173 -29.38 -18.47 0.39
N ALA A 174 -28.79 -19.33 -0.44
CA ALA A 174 -29.45 -20.03 -1.53
C ALA A 174 -30.84 -20.44 -1.06
N ARG A 175 -31.85 -19.80 -1.65
CA ARG A 175 -33.26 -20.00 -1.31
C ARG A 175 -33.94 -21.00 -2.24
N ASP A 176 -33.16 -21.77 -2.99
CA ASP A 176 -33.67 -22.69 -4.01
C ASP A 176 -33.14 -24.11 -3.78
N ALA A 177 -33.69 -24.78 -2.77
CA ALA A 177 -33.58 -26.23 -2.63
C ALA A 177 -34.82 -26.78 -1.91
N VAL A 178 -35.96 -26.77 -2.61
CA VAL A 178 -37.02 -27.78 -2.43
C VAL A 178 -37.67 -28.05 -3.79
N PRO A 179 -37.25 -29.10 -4.53
CA PRO A 179 -38.12 -29.69 -5.54
C PRO A 179 -39.23 -30.48 -4.82
N ALA A 180 -40.48 -30.23 -5.22
CA ALA A 180 -41.65 -31.03 -4.88
C ALA A 180 -41.69 -32.33 -5.69
#